data_AF-A0A958A276-F1
#
_entry.id   AF-A0A958A276-F1
#
_cell.length_a   1.000
_cell.length_b   1.000
_cell.length_c   1.000
_cell.angle_alpha   90.00
_cell.angle_beta   90.00
_cell.angle_gamma   90.00
#
_symmetry.space_group_name_H-M   'P 1'
#
loop_
_entity.id
_entity.type
_entity.pdbx_description
1 polymer ?
#
loop_
_entity_poly.entity_id
_entity_poly.type
_entity_poly.pdbx_seq_one_letter_code
_entity_poly.pdbx_strand_id
1 'polypeptide(L)'
;MGTTDGLNRFDRSSQSFAVYRQEDGLASNAVAGIVADNQGNLWISTSQGISKFNPVEATFRNYDQHDGLQSNLFLWGSAYKSDAGELFFGGVNGFNAFFPTALADNPQAPPVVLTDFQLFNEPVPIGGDSPLQQHINLADEIILNYDQSIFSFKFSALNYRAPDKNQYAYKLEGFDKEWVYRDSRRRFATYTNLDPGQYTFHVKAANNDGVWNETGAAIRIIIEPPWWQTVWFRGAVMLLGVGLVYGGFRWRTSAVLLRLVLHPAQRCPGLLGLNRADGFAVHAQ
;
A
#
# COMPACT_ATOMS: atom_id res chain seq x y z
N MET A 1 3.19 38.38 -14.95
CA MET A 1 3.80 39.17 -13.87
C MET A 1 4.17 38.20 -12.75
N GLY A 2 5.42 38.21 -12.30
CA GLY A 2 5.86 37.43 -11.15
C GLY A 2 5.73 38.26 -9.88
N THR A 3 5.25 37.66 -8.79
CA THR A 3 5.17 38.29 -7.47
C THR A 3 5.81 37.37 -6.42
N THR A 4 5.77 37.80 -5.15
CA THR A 4 6.11 36.91 -4.02
C THR A 4 5.03 35.85 -3.75
N ASP A 5 3.88 35.94 -4.42
CA ASP A 5 2.73 35.04 -4.28
C ASP A 5 2.24 34.53 -5.66
N GLY A 6 3.18 34.04 -6.47
CA GLY A 6 2.90 33.28 -7.69
C GLY A 6 3.07 34.03 -9.00
N LEU A 7 2.72 33.32 -10.08
CA LEU A 7 2.74 33.83 -11.44
C LEU A 7 1.34 34.31 -11.84
N ASN A 8 1.22 35.60 -12.12
CA ASN A 8 -0.03 36.24 -12.50
C ASN A 8 -0.07 36.47 -14.02
N ARG A 9 -1.01 35.83 -14.72
CA ARG A 9 -1.28 36.02 -16.15
C ARG A 9 -2.52 36.90 -16.31
N PHE A 10 -2.35 38.07 -16.91
CA PHE A 10 -3.47 38.94 -17.27
C PHE A 10 -3.95 38.61 -18.68
N ASP A 11 -5.22 38.26 -18.82
CA ASP A 11 -5.87 38.11 -20.10
C ASP A 11 -6.52 39.43 -20.51
N ARG A 12 -6.02 40.04 -21.59
CA ARG A 12 -6.51 41.34 -22.06
C ARG A 12 -7.93 41.27 -22.64
N SER A 13 -8.33 40.11 -23.16
CA SER A 13 -9.62 39.95 -23.84
C SER A 13 -10.77 39.88 -22.84
N SER A 14 -10.58 39.11 -21.76
CA SER A 14 -11.56 38.97 -20.67
C SER A 14 -11.32 39.92 -19.49
N GLN A 15 -10.24 40.71 -19.53
CA GLN A 15 -9.80 41.58 -18.43
C GLN A 15 -9.67 40.86 -17.09
N SER A 16 -9.27 39.58 -17.11
CA SER A 16 -9.18 38.73 -15.92
C SER A 16 -7.76 38.29 -15.63
N PHE A 17 -7.51 37.87 -14.38
CA PHE A 17 -6.24 37.30 -13.95
C PHE A 17 -6.39 35.80 -13.70
N ALA A 18 -5.43 35.03 -14.22
CA ALA A 18 -5.14 33.68 -13.75
C ALA A 18 -3.90 33.76 -12.85
N VAL A 19 -3.97 33.13 -11.68
CA VAL A 19 -2.86 33.05 -10.73
C VAL A 19 -2.42 31.61 -10.66
N TYR A 20 -1.13 31.37 -10.87
CA TYR A 20 -0.52 30.05 -10.74
C TYR A 20 0.42 30.06 -9.54
N ARG A 21 0.18 29.15 -8.61
CA ARG A 21 0.92 28.93 -7.37
C ARG A 21 1.58 27.55 -7.35
N GLN A 22 2.23 27.26 -6.25
CA GLN A 22 2.86 25.97 -6.01
C GLN A 22 1.85 24.81 -6.06
N GLU A 23 0.62 25.03 -5.60
CA GLU A 23 -0.49 24.07 -5.76
C GLU A 23 -0.87 23.78 -7.21
N ASP A 24 -0.60 24.71 -8.13
CA ASP A 24 -0.82 24.55 -9.58
C ASP A 24 0.41 23.98 -10.30
N GLY A 25 1.49 23.69 -9.58
CA GLY A 25 2.72 23.09 -10.11
C GLY A 25 3.91 24.03 -10.25
N LEU A 26 3.82 25.31 -9.88
CA LEU A 26 4.98 26.21 -9.83
C LEU A 26 6.00 25.73 -8.77
N ALA A 27 7.31 25.85 -9.02
CA ALA A 27 8.32 25.38 -8.07
C ALA A 27 8.24 26.11 -6.71
N SER A 28 7.99 27.42 -6.72
CA SER A 28 7.68 28.20 -5.53
C SER A 28 6.91 29.48 -5.88
N ASN A 29 6.05 29.92 -4.97
CA ASN A 29 5.30 31.17 -5.10
C ASN A 29 6.19 32.41 -5.21
N ALA A 30 7.41 32.38 -4.67
CA ALA A 30 8.31 33.52 -4.75
C ALA A 30 9.01 33.58 -6.12
N VAL A 31 8.40 34.29 -7.08
CA VAL A 31 8.93 34.43 -8.43
C VAL A 31 10.04 35.49 -8.46
N ALA A 32 11.23 35.07 -8.86
CA ALA A 32 12.43 35.89 -8.95
C ALA A 32 12.62 36.53 -10.33
N GLY A 33 12.23 35.84 -11.41
CA GLY A 33 12.45 36.31 -12.77
C GLY A 33 11.64 35.49 -13.77
N ILE A 34 11.32 36.09 -14.93
CA ILE A 34 10.55 35.45 -15.99
C ILE A 34 11.17 35.84 -17.32
N VAL A 35 11.49 34.86 -18.16
CA VAL A 35 11.91 35.06 -19.55
C VAL A 35 11.17 34.08 -20.47
N ALA A 36 10.81 34.54 -21.67
CA ALA A 36 10.15 33.70 -22.66
C ALA A 36 11.20 33.09 -23.60
N ASP A 37 11.14 31.77 -23.82
CA ASP A 37 11.95 31.13 -24.85
C ASP A 37 11.41 31.40 -26.27
N ASN A 38 12.10 30.90 -27.29
CA ASN A 38 11.72 31.10 -28.68
C ASN A 38 10.56 30.20 -29.13
N GLN A 39 10.11 29.26 -28.29
CA GLN A 39 8.98 28.37 -28.53
C GLN A 39 7.70 28.87 -27.84
N GLY A 40 7.77 29.98 -27.10
CA GLY A 40 6.64 30.56 -26.38
C GLY A 40 6.42 30.01 -24.97
N ASN A 41 7.32 29.16 -24.45
CA ASN A 41 7.27 28.79 -23.04
C ASN A 41 7.85 29.90 -22.18
N LEU A 42 7.37 30.01 -20.94
CA LEU A 42 7.93 30.91 -19.94
C LEU A 42 8.86 30.13 -19.02
N TRP A 43 10.06 30.65 -18.80
CA TRP A 43 11.02 30.13 -17.85
C TRP A 43 11.08 31.07 -16.65
N ILE A 44 10.80 30.52 -15.48
CA ILE A 44 10.48 31.27 -14.27
C ILE A 44 11.46 30.83 -13.18
N SER A 45 12.38 31.69 -12.79
CA SER A 45 13.23 31.43 -11.63
C SER A 45 12.49 31.76 -10.34
N THR A 46 12.67 30.97 -9.29
CA THR A 46 11.96 31.09 -8.02
C THR A 46 12.92 30.93 -6.83
N SER A 47 12.39 30.92 -5.61
CA SER A 47 13.18 30.55 -4.41
C SER A 47 13.41 29.04 -4.25
N GLN A 48 12.79 28.20 -5.08
CA GLN A 48 12.98 26.73 -5.07
C GLN A 48 13.23 26.16 -6.47
N GLY A 49 14.05 26.81 -7.28
CA GLY A 49 14.47 26.33 -8.60
C GLY A 49 13.87 27.13 -9.76
N ILE A 50 13.86 26.52 -10.95
CA ILE A 50 13.34 27.11 -12.19
C ILE A 50 12.16 26.30 -12.69
N SER A 51 11.06 26.97 -13.05
CA SER A 51 9.89 26.35 -13.69
C SER A 51 9.81 26.72 -15.16
N LYS A 52 9.68 25.74 -16.05
CA LYS A 52 9.22 25.90 -17.43
C LYS A 52 7.69 25.81 -17.44
N PHE A 53 7.02 26.84 -17.92
CA PHE A 53 5.57 26.92 -18.04
C PHE A 53 5.15 26.96 -19.49
N ASN A 54 4.29 26.02 -19.89
CA ASN A 54 3.61 26.04 -21.18
C ASN A 54 2.29 26.82 -21.04
N PRO A 55 2.17 28.03 -21.61
CA PRO A 55 0.96 28.85 -21.45
C PRO A 55 -0.25 28.33 -22.23
N VAL A 56 -0.07 27.40 -23.18
CA VAL A 56 -1.16 26.80 -23.96
C VAL A 56 -1.83 25.69 -23.17
N GLU A 57 -1.03 24.80 -22.57
CA GLU A 57 -1.51 23.64 -21.80
C GLU A 57 -1.68 23.95 -20.30
N ALA A 58 -1.18 25.10 -19.86
CA ALA A 58 -1.10 25.50 -18.45
C ALA A 58 -0.35 24.48 -17.57
N THR A 59 0.69 23.85 -18.12
CA THR A 59 1.51 22.84 -17.44
C THR A 59 2.86 23.40 -17.01
N PHE A 60 3.37 22.89 -15.89
CA PHE A 60 4.67 23.23 -15.34
C PHE A 60 5.62 22.04 -15.39
N ARG A 61 6.90 22.34 -15.61
CA ARG A 61 8.01 21.45 -15.32
C ARG A 61 9.04 22.17 -14.48
N ASN A 62 9.41 21.56 -13.37
CA ASN A 62 10.30 22.17 -12.39
C ASN A 62 11.69 21.53 -12.44
N TYR A 63 12.69 22.39 -12.34
CA TYR A 63 14.09 22.03 -12.26
C TYR A 63 14.66 22.54 -10.93
N ASP A 64 15.48 21.73 -10.27
CA ASP A 64 16.12 22.04 -9.00
C ASP A 64 17.64 21.76 -9.07
N GLN A 65 18.34 21.92 -7.94
CA GLN A 65 19.78 21.69 -7.82
C GLN A 65 20.23 20.30 -8.32
N HIS A 66 19.39 19.26 -8.21
CA HIS A 66 19.72 17.92 -8.67
C HIS A 66 19.70 17.79 -10.20
N ASP A 67 19.11 18.76 -10.92
CA ASP A 67 19.18 18.83 -12.39
C ASP A 67 20.36 19.68 -12.88
N GLY A 68 21.26 20.09 -11.97
CA GLY A 68 22.45 20.89 -12.29
C GLY A 68 22.29 22.39 -12.10
N LEU A 69 21.24 22.85 -11.40
CA LEU A 69 21.13 24.26 -11.02
C LEU A 69 22.21 24.64 -9.98
N GLN A 70 22.71 25.88 -10.04
CA GLN A 70 23.76 26.34 -9.10
C GLN A 70 23.30 26.32 -7.62
N SER A 71 22.00 26.53 -7.43
CA SER A 71 21.26 26.48 -6.16
C SER A 71 19.77 26.49 -6.49
N ASN A 72 18.93 26.17 -5.51
CA ASN A 72 17.49 26.35 -5.62
C ASN A 72 17.07 27.84 -5.48
N LEU A 73 17.92 28.68 -4.89
CA LEU A 73 17.57 30.08 -4.62
C LEU A 73 18.10 31.01 -5.72
N PHE A 74 17.16 31.61 -6.47
CA PHE A 74 17.45 32.62 -7.48
C PHE A 74 17.14 34.05 -7.00
N LEU A 75 17.85 35.02 -7.55
CA LEU A 75 17.77 36.42 -7.13
C LEU A 75 16.78 37.22 -7.98
N TRP A 76 16.12 38.19 -7.35
CA TRP A 76 15.12 39.03 -8.02
C TRP A 76 15.73 39.79 -9.21
N GLY A 77 15.00 39.82 -10.33
CA GLY A 77 15.41 40.52 -11.55
C GLY A 77 16.59 39.88 -12.29
N SER A 78 17.11 38.74 -11.82
CA SER A 78 18.29 38.08 -12.38
C SER A 78 17.92 37.03 -13.42
N ALA A 79 17.20 37.44 -14.46
CA ALA A 79 16.82 36.58 -15.58
C ALA A 79 17.02 37.32 -16.91
N TYR A 80 17.68 36.68 -17.88
CA TYR A 80 17.98 37.27 -19.17
C TYR A 80 17.93 36.22 -20.29
N LYS A 81 17.56 36.64 -21.50
CA LYS A 81 17.65 35.84 -22.72
C LYS A 81 18.56 36.57 -23.71
N SER A 82 19.58 35.89 -24.22
CA SER A 82 20.42 36.42 -25.30
C SER A 82 19.71 36.41 -26.64
N ASP A 83 20.23 37.16 -27.60
CA ASP A 83 19.72 37.17 -28.98
C ASP A 83 19.81 35.79 -29.65
N ALA A 84 20.77 34.96 -29.23
CA ALA A 84 20.91 33.57 -29.68
C ALA A 84 19.87 32.61 -29.05
N GLY A 85 19.09 33.08 -28.07
CA GLY A 85 18.08 32.28 -27.37
C GLY A 85 18.59 31.50 -26.16
N GLU A 86 19.82 31.73 -25.72
CA GLU A 86 20.35 31.21 -24.46
C GLU A 86 19.72 31.94 -23.28
N LEU A 87 19.30 31.19 -22.25
CA LEU A 87 18.71 31.75 -21.05
C LEU A 87 19.73 31.78 -19.93
N PHE A 88 19.73 32.88 -19.17
CA PHE A 88 20.59 33.12 -18.02
C PHE A 88 19.74 33.38 -16.78
N PHE A 89 20.05 32.70 -15.69
CA PHE A 89 19.39 32.88 -14.40
C PHE A 89 20.43 33.01 -13.29
N GLY A 90 20.47 34.17 -12.63
CA GLY A 90 21.38 34.46 -11.53
C GLY A 90 20.78 34.08 -10.17
N GLY A 91 21.61 33.52 -9.29
CA GLY A 91 21.22 33.20 -7.93
C GLY A 91 22.38 33.31 -6.94
N VAL A 92 22.22 32.68 -5.78
CA VAL A 92 23.13 32.88 -4.65
C VAL A 92 24.51 32.27 -4.81
N ASN A 93 24.68 31.31 -5.72
CA ASN A 93 25.93 30.60 -5.99
C ASN A 93 26.35 30.72 -7.48
N GLY A 94 26.17 31.91 -8.06
CA GLY A 94 26.53 32.21 -9.45
C GLY A 94 25.31 32.30 -10.37
N PHE A 95 25.41 31.74 -11.57
CA PHE A 95 24.31 31.72 -12.53
C PHE A 95 24.25 30.39 -13.30
N ASN A 96 23.07 30.05 -13.80
CA ASN A 96 22.88 29.00 -14.80
C ASN A 96 22.72 29.64 -16.19
N ALA A 97 23.31 29.01 -17.19
CA ALA A 97 23.11 29.33 -18.60
C ALA A 97 22.78 28.06 -19.39
N PHE A 98 21.74 28.10 -20.22
CA PHE A 98 21.33 26.95 -21.04
C PHE A 98 20.47 27.36 -22.23
N PHE A 99 20.49 26.53 -23.28
CA PHE A 99 19.55 26.61 -24.39
C PHE A 99 18.33 25.71 -24.11
N PRO A 100 17.09 26.26 -24.09
CA PRO A 100 15.89 25.47 -23.85
C PRO A 100 15.70 24.30 -24.83
N THR A 101 16.18 24.46 -26.06
CA THR A 101 16.13 23.45 -27.13
C THR A 101 17.13 22.31 -26.95
N ALA A 102 18.19 22.53 -26.17
CA ALA A 102 19.22 21.51 -25.90
C ALA A 102 18.87 20.63 -24.70
N LEU A 103 17.83 20.99 -23.93
CA LEU A 103 17.32 20.16 -22.85
C LEU A 103 16.59 18.97 -23.46
N ALA A 104 17.18 17.79 -23.29
CA ALA A 104 16.57 16.53 -23.68
C ALA A 104 15.86 15.91 -22.48
N ASP A 105 14.59 15.58 -22.67
CA ASP A 105 13.83 14.78 -21.71
C ASP A 105 14.44 13.39 -21.65
N ASN A 106 14.34 12.74 -20.49
CA ASN A 106 14.66 11.34 -20.39
C ASN A 106 13.39 10.51 -20.66
N PRO A 107 13.15 10.00 -21.89
CA PRO A 107 11.98 9.18 -22.17
C PRO A 107 12.10 7.76 -21.59
N GLN A 108 13.24 7.41 -20.97
CA GLN A 108 13.49 6.05 -20.52
C GLN A 108 12.85 5.80 -19.16
N ALA A 109 11.82 4.97 -19.17
CA ALA A 109 11.24 4.42 -17.96
C ALA A 109 12.27 3.51 -17.26
N PRO A 110 12.53 3.67 -15.95
CA PRO A 110 13.56 2.91 -15.28
C PRO A 110 13.11 1.47 -15.02
N PRO A 111 13.99 0.46 -15.19
CA PRO A 111 13.70 -0.88 -14.67
C PRO A 111 13.58 -0.79 -13.15
N VAL A 112 12.61 -1.52 -12.57
CA VAL A 112 12.46 -1.65 -11.12
C VAL A 112 12.85 -3.06 -10.73
N VAL A 113 13.67 -3.17 -9.69
CA VAL A 113 14.11 -4.45 -9.15
C VAL A 113 13.77 -4.55 -7.67
N LEU A 114 13.40 -5.76 -7.24
CA LEU A 114 13.29 -6.09 -5.83
C LEU A 114 14.70 -6.37 -5.30
N THR A 115 15.10 -5.64 -4.26
CA THR A 115 16.48 -5.68 -3.76
C THR A 115 16.61 -6.46 -2.46
N ASP A 116 15.53 -6.55 -1.67
CA ASP A 116 15.56 -7.22 -0.38
C ASP A 116 14.15 -7.68 0.02
N PHE A 117 14.10 -8.78 0.76
CA PHE A 117 12.91 -9.26 1.44
C PHE A 117 13.24 -9.45 2.91
N GLN A 118 12.42 -8.88 3.77
CA GLN A 118 12.65 -8.92 5.20
C GLN A 118 11.47 -9.56 5.92
N LEU A 119 11.77 -10.42 6.89
CA LEU A 119 10.83 -10.91 7.88
C LEU A 119 11.17 -10.29 9.23
N PHE A 120 10.17 -9.72 9.90
CA PHE A 120 10.35 -9.05 11.19
C PHE A 120 11.47 -7.98 11.17
N ASN A 121 11.58 -7.26 10.04
CA ASN A 121 12.60 -6.25 9.74
C ASN A 121 14.03 -6.76 9.54
N GLU A 122 14.24 -8.07 9.52
CA GLU A 122 15.53 -8.71 9.25
C GLU A 122 15.57 -9.31 7.85
N PRO A 123 16.66 -9.12 7.08
CA PRO A 123 16.84 -9.80 5.79
C PRO A 123 16.76 -11.31 5.92
N VAL A 124 16.07 -11.95 4.97
CA VAL A 124 15.91 -13.40 4.97
C VAL A 124 17.10 -14.06 4.23
N PRO A 125 17.73 -15.11 4.80
CA PRO A 125 18.77 -15.86 4.10
C PRO A 125 18.22 -16.58 2.86
N ILE A 126 19.08 -17.00 1.94
CA ILE A 126 18.70 -17.75 0.74
C ILE A 126 18.99 -19.24 0.96
N GLY A 127 18.00 -20.09 0.70
CA GLY A 127 18.09 -21.56 0.76
C GLY A 127 17.70 -22.16 2.13
N GLY A 128 17.73 -23.49 2.21
CA GLY A 128 17.27 -24.24 3.39
C GLY A 128 15.76 -24.05 3.62
N ASP A 129 15.36 -23.86 4.88
CA ASP A 129 13.97 -23.63 5.29
C ASP A 129 13.52 -22.16 5.09
N SER A 130 14.30 -21.36 4.37
CA SER A 130 13.95 -19.99 4.04
C SER A 130 12.78 -19.92 3.06
N PRO A 131 11.88 -18.91 3.19
CA PRO A 131 10.87 -18.62 2.18
C PRO A 131 11.49 -18.15 0.84
N LEU A 132 12.79 -17.84 0.79
CA LEU A 132 13.53 -17.51 -0.42
C LEU A 132 14.57 -18.59 -0.75
N GLN A 133 14.39 -19.26 -1.89
CA GLN A 133 15.34 -20.25 -2.43
C GLN A 133 16.37 -19.62 -3.38
N GLN A 134 16.10 -18.40 -3.85
CA GLN A 134 17.00 -17.59 -4.66
C GLN A 134 16.82 -16.11 -4.33
N HIS A 135 17.64 -15.25 -4.94
CA HIS A 135 17.53 -13.81 -4.74
C HIS A 135 16.13 -13.31 -5.14
N ILE A 136 15.54 -12.40 -4.37
CA ILE A 136 14.16 -11.94 -4.56
C ILE A 136 13.89 -11.41 -5.99
N ASN A 137 14.87 -10.76 -6.61
CA ASN A 137 14.75 -10.27 -7.99
C ASN A 137 14.53 -11.38 -9.05
N LEU A 138 14.88 -12.62 -8.72
CA LEU A 138 14.71 -13.79 -9.59
C LEU A 138 13.56 -14.69 -9.14
N ALA A 139 13.06 -14.52 -7.91
CA ALA A 139 12.05 -15.37 -7.33
C ALA A 139 10.67 -15.09 -7.94
N ASP A 140 9.96 -16.15 -8.33
CA ASP A 140 8.59 -16.04 -8.86
C ASP A 140 7.53 -16.00 -7.75
N GLU A 141 7.85 -16.57 -6.58
CA GLU A 141 6.96 -16.67 -5.44
C GLU A 141 7.71 -16.73 -4.10
N ILE A 142 7.01 -16.31 -3.05
CA ILE A 142 7.42 -16.41 -1.65
C ILE A 142 6.30 -17.10 -0.89
N ILE A 143 6.63 -18.19 -0.20
CA ILE A 143 5.68 -18.92 0.64
C ILE A 143 5.97 -18.58 2.10
N LEU A 144 4.95 -18.08 2.80
CA LEU A 144 5.04 -17.66 4.19
C LEU A 144 4.13 -18.52 5.07
N ASN A 145 4.61 -18.81 6.27
CA ASN A 145 3.80 -19.43 7.31
C ASN A 145 2.89 -18.37 7.97
N TYR A 146 1.76 -18.81 8.53
CA TYR A 146 0.82 -17.92 9.22
C TYR A 146 1.41 -17.12 10.39
N ASP A 147 2.54 -17.58 10.97
CA ASP A 147 3.22 -16.92 12.08
C ASP A 147 4.21 -15.84 11.61
N GLN A 148 4.59 -15.82 10.33
CA GLN A 148 5.44 -14.81 9.68
C GLN A 148 4.65 -13.54 9.37
N SER A 149 4.11 -12.93 10.42
CA SER A 149 3.07 -11.93 10.30
C SER A 149 3.55 -10.54 9.86
N ILE A 150 4.86 -10.27 9.85
CA ILE A 150 5.44 -8.99 9.43
C ILE A 150 6.48 -9.25 8.35
N PHE A 151 6.25 -8.70 7.17
CA PHE A 151 7.20 -8.77 6.06
C PHE A 151 7.32 -7.44 5.32
N SER A 152 8.48 -7.22 4.72
CA SER A 152 8.77 -6.01 3.94
C SER A 152 9.50 -6.31 2.64
N PHE A 153 9.16 -5.56 1.60
CA PHE A 153 9.87 -5.52 0.34
C PHE A 153 10.73 -4.27 0.28
N LYS A 154 11.99 -4.39 -0.17
CA LYS A 154 12.76 -3.24 -0.65
C LYS A 154 12.90 -3.31 -2.16
N PHE A 155 12.92 -2.14 -2.79
CA PHE A 155 12.97 -2.02 -4.24
C PHE A 155 13.81 -0.82 -4.67
N SER A 156 14.31 -0.85 -5.89
CA SER A 156 15.05 0.27 -6.48
C SER A 156 14.76 0.41 -7.96
N ALA A 157 14.64 1.66 -8.41
CA ALA A 157 14.63 2.02 -9.81
C ALA A 157 16.09 2.13 -10.29
N LEU A 158 16.43 1.49 -11.40
CA LEU A 158 17.77 1.52 -12.00
C LEU A 158 17.91 2.75 -12.91
N ASN A 159 17.81 3.94 -12.31
CA ASN A 159 18.12 5.22 -12.94
C ASN A 159 19.10 6.01 -12.09
N TYR A 160 20.30 6.21 -12.63
CA TYR A 160 21.43 6.84 -11.94
C TYR A 160 21.59 8.33 -12.25
N ARG A 161 20.81 8.90 -13.18
CA ARG A 161 20.94 10.32 -13.56
C ARG A 161 20.50 11.25 -12.44
N ALA A 162 19.37 10.93 -11.82
CA ALA A 162 18.81 11.69 -10.69
C ALA A 162 18.02 10.72 -9.77
N PRO A 163 18.71 9.84 -9.02
CA PRO A 163 18.06 8.78 -8.24
C PRO A 163 17.10 9.32 -7.17
N ASP A 164 17.40 10.49 -6.62
CA ASP A 164 16.59 11.15 -5.58
C ASP A 164 15.26 11.69 -6.12
N LYS A 165 15.08 11.74 -7.44
CA LYS A 165 13.83 12.16 -8.10
C LYS A 165 13.00 11.02 -8.64
N ASN A 166 13.46 9.78 -8.51
CA ASN A 166 12.65 8.64 -8.90
C ASN A 166 11.41 8.55 -7.98
N GLN A 167 10.27 8.29 -8.58
CA GLN A 167 9.02 8.04 -7.86
C GLN A 167 8.70 6.56 -7.91
N TYR A 168 8.03 6.04 -6.88
CA TYR A 168 7.66 4.65 -6.77
C TYR A 168 6.16 4.55 -6.52
N ALA A 169 5.54 3.51 -7.07
CA ALA A 169 4.19 3.11 -6.73
C ALA A 169 4.17 1.61 -6.48
N TYR A 170 3.56 1.18 -5.39
CA TYR A 170 3.39 -0.24 -5.09
C TYR A 170 1.95 -0.57 -4.71
N LYS A 171 1.59 -1.84 -4.88
CA LYS A 171 0.28 -2.38 -4.55
C LYS A 171 0.38 -3.87 -4.23
N LEU A 172 -0.20 -4.30 -3.12
CA LEU A 172 -0.44 -5.71 -2.83
C LEU A 172 -1.84 -6.09 -3.28
N GLU A 173 -1.93 -6.74 -4.44
CA GLU A 173 -3.17 -7.27 -4.97
C GLU A 173 -3.76 -8.32 -4.00
N GLY A 174 -5.05 -8.19 -3.70
CA GLY A 174 -5.72 -8.95 -2.65
C GLY A 174 -5.80 -8.25 -1.29
N PHE A 175 -5.10 -7.12 -1.11
CA PHE A 175 -5.13 -6.33 0.14
C PHE A 175 -5.33 -4.82 -0.11
N ASP A 176 -4.45 -4.21 -0.92
CA ASP A 176 -4.50 -2.79 -1.25
C ASP A 176 -5.60 -2.49 -2.27
N LYS A 177 -6.44 -1.47 -2.01
CA LYS A 177 -7.47 -1.01 -2.95
C LYS A 177 -6.85 -0.24 -4.12
N GLU A 178 -6.00 0.73 -3.78
CA GLU A 178 -5.37 1.68 -4.71
C GLU A 178 -3.83 1.57 -4.66
N TRP A 179 -3.17 2.12 -5.67
CA TRP A 179 -1.71 2.24 -5.68
C TRP A 179 -1.22 3.21 -4.61
N VAL A 180 -0.14 2.83 -3.92
CA VAL A 180 0.52 3.67 -2.92
C VAL A 180 1.74 4.37 -3.55
N TYR A 181 1.64 5.68 -3.75
CA TYR A 181 2.70 6.50 -4.34
C TYR A 181 3.69 7.02 -3.28
N ARG A 182 4.99 6.93 -3.57
CA ARG A 182 6.10 7.35 -2.69
C ARG A 182 7.24 7.99 -3.48
N ASP A 183 7.99 8.84 -2.80
CA ASP A 183 9.24 9.41 -3.33
C ASP A 183 10.43 8.44 -3.11
N SER A 184 11.60 8.87 -3.59
CA SER A 184 12.87 8.13 -3.50
C SER A 184 13.35 7.82 -2.08
N ARG A 185 12.82 8.52 -1.06
CA ARG A 185 13.22 8.32 0.35
C ARG A 185 12.56 7.08 0.95
N ARG A 186 11.43 6.64 0.41
CA ARG A 186 10.67 5.46 0.88
C ARG A 186 10.67 4.36 -0.17
N ARG A 187 11.77 3.61 -0.20
CA ARG A 187 12.03 2.48 -1.10
C ARG A 187 11.69 1.11 -0.49
N PHE A 188 10.66 1.08 0.34
CA PHE A 188 10.20 -0.14 0.98
C PHE A 188 8.69 -0.12 1.22
N ALA A 189 8.09 -1.31 1.28
CA ALA A 189 6.69 -1.53 1.63
C ALA A 189 6.60 -2.61 2.70
N THR A 190 5.87 -2.35 3.77
CA THR A 190 5.72 -3.25 4.92
C THR A 190 4.25 -3.64 5.07
N TYR A 191 4.00 -4.94 5.25
CA TYR A 191 2.67 -5.50 5.49
C TYR A 191 2.68 -6.30 6.80
N THR A 192 1.56 -6.26 7.51
CA THR A 192 1.42 -6.88 8.84
C THR A 192 0.08 -7.61 8.97
N ASN A 193 0.09 -8.79 9.59
CA ASN A 193 -1.09 -9.58 9.97
C ASN A 193 -2.08 -9.78 8.81
N LEU A 194 -1.57 -10.18 7.64
CA LEU A 194 -2.43 -10.57 6.52
C LEU A 194 -3.07 -11.93 6.76
N ASP A 195 -4.29 -12.10 6.27
CA ASP A 195 -4.99 -13.38 6.32
C ASP A 195 -4.31 -14.43 5.42
N PRO A 196 -4.45 -15.73 5.72
CA PRO A 196 -4.00 -16.78 4.82
C PRO A 196 -4.65 -16.67 3.44
N GLY A 197 -3.84 -16.74 2.39
CA GLY A 197 -4.31 -16.48 1.03
C GLY A 197 -3.18 -16.31 0.02
N GLN A 198 -3.57 -15.98 -1.20
CA GLN A 198 -2.65 -15.68 -2.29
C GLN A 198 -2.72 -14.19 -2.62
N TYR A 199 -1.56 -13.57 -2.72
CA TYR A 199 -1.40 -12.15 -3.01
C TYR A 199 -0.34 -11.97 -4.10
N THR A 200 -0.38 -10.82 -4.77
CA THR A 200 0.68 -10.42 -5.71
C THR A 200 1.15 -9.03 -5.35
N PHE A 201 2.42 -8.88 -4.99
CA PHE A 201 3.02 -7.57 -4.79
C PHE A 201 3.50 -7.03 -6.13
N HIS A 202 3.00 -5.86 -6.50
CA HIS A 202 3.39 -5.11 -7.69
C HIS A 202 4.13 -3.85 -7.29
N VAL A 203 5.20 -3.52 -8.01
CA VAL A 203 5.91 -2.25 -7.86
C VAL A 203 6.33 -1.69 -9.21
N LYS A 204 6.10 -0.41 -9.41
CA LYS A 204 6.57 0.36 -10.56
C LYS A 204 7.29 1.62 -10.11
N ALA A 205 8.04 2.23 -11.03
CA ALA A 205 8.74 3.46 -10.77
C ALA A 205 8.71 4.39 -11.98
N ALA A 206 8.82 5.68 -11.70
CA ALA A 206 9.08 6.71 -12.69
C ALA A 206 10.47 7.29 -12.52
N ASN A 207 11.05 7.75 -13.63
CA ASN A 207 12.27 8.55 -13.61
C ASN A 207 12.00 9.97 -13.09
N ASN A 208 13.06 10.79 -13.10
CA ASN A 208 13.04 12.20 -12.71
C ASN A 208 12.08 13.09 -13.53
N ASP A 209 11.70 12.65 -14.73
CA ASP A 209 10.79 13.38 -15.62
C ASP A 209 9.35 12.83 -15.57
N GLY A 210 9.06 11.91 -14.65
CA GLY A 210 7.72 11.36 -14.44
C GLY A 210 7.33 10.25 -15.44
N VAL A 211 8.29 9.70 -16.20
CA VAL A 211 8.02 8.60 -17.13
C VAL A 211 7.97 7.28 -16.36
N TRP A 212 6.76 6.72 -16.23
CA TRP A 212 6.48 5.49 -15.48
C TRP A 212 6.80 4.22 -16.28
N ASN A 213 7.43 3.25 -15.62
CA ASN A 213 7.53 1.87 -16.10
C ASN A 213 6.27 1.10 -15.68
N GLU A 214 5.27 1.05 -16.54
CA GLU A 214 4.00 0.36 -16.26
C GLU A 214 4.12 -1.17 -16.18
N THR A 215 5.20 -1.76 -16.71
CA THR A 215 5.46 -3.20 -16.56
C THR A 215 5.89 -3.53 -15.13
N GLY A 216 6.77 -2.70 -14.53
CA GLY A 216 7.22 -2.84 -13.15
C GLY A 216 7.89 -4.18 -12.84
N ALA A 217 7.85 -4.57 -11.56
CA ALA A 217 8.20 -5.88 -11.05
C ALA A 217 7.04 -6.42 -10.21
N ALA A 218 6.85 -7.74 -10.25
CA ALA A 218 5.80 -8.41 -9.50
C ALA A 218 6.33 -9.71 -8.88
N ILE A 219 5.84 -10.05 -7.69
CA ILE A 219 6.15 -11.32 -7.03
C ILE A 219 4.91 -11.85 -6.32
N ARG A 220 4.69 -13.17 -6.39
CA ARG A 220 3.55 -13.82 -5.74
C ARG A 220 3.88 -14.12 -4.29
N ILE A 221 2.91 -13.96 -3.40
CA ILE A 221 3.02 -14.26 -1.97
C ILE A 221 1.90 -15.23 -1.60
N ILE A 222 2.26 -16.34 -0.98
CA ILE A 222 1.33 -17.35 -0.51
C ILE A 222 1.47 -17.43 0.99
N ILE A 223 0.42 -17.09 1.74
CA ILE A 223 0.39 -17.21 3.19
C ILE A 223 -0.38 -18.46 3.55
N GLU A 224 0.31 -19.46 4.10
CA GLU A 224 -0.29 -20.74 4.48
C GLU A 224 -1.19 -20.59 5.71
N PRO A 225 -2.33 -21.31 5.76
CA PRO A 225 -3.20 -21.27 6.92
C PRO A 225 -2.58 -22.00 8.12
N PRO A 226 -2.91 -21.59 9.37
CA PRO A 226 -2.51 -22.33 10.55
C PRO A 226 -2.98 -23.78 10.51
N TRP A 227 -2.22 -24.68 11.14
CA TRP A 227 -2.54 -26.12 11.15
C TRP A 227 -3.93 -26.42 11.73
N TRP A 228 -4.42 -25.64 12.69
CA TRP A 228 -5.78 -25.80 13.24
C TRP A 228 -6.91 -25.33 12.29
N GLN A 229 -6.57 -24.63 11.21
CA GLN A 229 -7.52 -24.27 10.16
C GLN A 229 -7.54 -25.26 9.00
N THR A 230 -6.69 -26.29 9.01
CA THR A 230 -6.63 -27.31 7.97
C THR A 230 -7.86 -28.23 7.98
N VAL A 231 -8.19 -28.80 6.83
CA VAL A 231 -9.36 -29.68 6.65
C VAL A 231 -9.30 -30.91 7.57
N TRP A 232 -8.12 -31.53 7.71
CA TRP A 232 -7.97 -32.71 8.56
C TRP A 232 -8.20 -32.39 10.04
N PHE A 233 -7.70 -31.24 10.52
CA PHE A 233 -7.86 -30.85 11.92
C PHE A 233 -9.32 -30.51 12.21
N ARG A 234 -9.99 -29.77 11.31
CA ARG A 234 -11.44 -29.53 11.40
C ARG A 234 -12.23 -30.84 11.44
N GLY A 235 -11.85 -31.82 10.61
CA GLY A 235 -12.43 -33.16 10.62
C GLY A 235 -12.20 -33.90 11.94
N ALA A 236 -10.99 -33.84 12.49
CA ALA A 236 -10.66 -34.46 13.77
C ALA A 236 -11.45 -33.83 14.93
N VAL A 237 -11.58 -32.50 14.97
CA VAL A 237 -12.40 -31.79 15.96
C VAL A 237 -13.87 -32.16 15.82
N MET A 238 -14.39 -32.26 14.59
CA MET A 238 -15.77 -32.70 14.33
C MET A 238 -16.01 -34.12 14.83
N LEU A 239 -15.10 -35.06 14.53
CA LEU A 239 -15.18 -36.44 15.01
C LEU A 239 -15.11 -36.53 16.54
N LEU A 240 -14.24 -35.74 17.17
CA LEU A 240 -14.13 -35.68 18.63
C LEU A 240 -15.42 -35.13 19.25
N GLY A 241 -16.01 -34.10 18.65
CA GLY A 241 -17.32 -33.57 19.05
C GLY A 241 -18.44 -34.61 18.95
N VAL A 242 -18.53 -35.32 17.82
CA VAL A 242 -19.49 -36.43 17.64
C VAL A 242 -19.25 -37.54 18.66
N GLY A 243 -17.99 -37.89 18.91
CA GLY A 243 -17.60 -38.89 19.91
C GLY A 243 -18.00 -38.50 21.33
N LEU A 244 -17.84 -37.23 21.72
CA LEU A 244 -18.29 -36.72 23.03
C LEU A 244 -19.82 -36.74 23.17
N VAL A 245 -20.55 -36.35 22.11
CA VAL A 245 -22.02 -36.42 22.10
C VAL A 245 -22.50 -37.86 22.24
N TYR A 246 -21.91 -38.78 21.46
CA TYR A 246 -22.22 -40.21 21.53
C TYR A 246 -21.87 -40.81 22.89
N GLY A 247 -20.68 -40.51 23.42
CA GLY A 247 -20.22 -40.95 24.73
C GLY A 247 -21.12 -40.45 25.86
N GLY A 248 -21.50 -39.18 25.83
CA GLY A 248 -22.45 -38.59 26.78
C GLY A 248 -23.84 -39.24 26.70
N PHE A 249 -24.33 -39.53 25.49
CA PHE A 249 -25.59 -40.27 25.30
C PHE A 249 -25.50 -41.68 25.89
N ARG A 250 -24.43 -42.42 25.58
CA ARG A 250 -24.20 -43.78 26.11
C ARG A 250 -24.11 -43.76 27.64
N TRP A 251 -23.33 -42.84 28.21
CA TRP A 251 -23.21 -42.70 29.67
C TRP A 251 -24.57 -42.40 30.32
N ARG A 252 -25.35 -41.47 29.77
CA ARG A 252 -26.71 -41.16 30.25
C ARG A 252 -27.63 -42.39 30.19
N THR A 253 -27.65 -43.11 29.07
CA THR A 253 -28.49 -44.32 28.93
C THR A 253 -28.08 -45.41 29.91
N SER A 254 -26.79 -45.66 30.10
CA SER A 254 -26.26 -46.60 31.08
C SER A 254 -26.58 -46.18 32.52
N ALA A 255 -26.50 -44.88 32.85
CA ALA A 255 -26.86 -44.38 34.18
C ALA A 255 -28.36 -44.53 34.49
N VAL A 256 -29.24 -44.34 33.49
CA VAL A 256 -30.69 -44.60 33.64
C VAL A 256 -30.97 -46.09 33.82
N LEU A 257 -30.34 -46.96 33.02
CA LEU A 257 -30.44 -48.41 33.15
C LEU A 257 -29.92 -48.91 34.51
N LEU A 258 -28.80 -48.37 35.00
CA LEU A 258 -28.24 -48.72 36.31
C LEU A 258 -29.19 -48.33 37.45
N ARG A 259 -29.86 -47.16 37.35
CA ARG A 259 -30.91 -46.75 38.30
C ARG A 259 -32.12 -47.69 38.32
N LEU A 260 -32.53 -48.20 37.15
CA LEU A 260 -33.62 -49.18 37.03
C LEU A 260 -33.24 -50.56 37.59
N VAL A 261 -31.98 -50.98 37.44
CA VAL A 261 -31.50 -52.28 37.95
C VAL A 261 -31.20 -52.26 39.46
N LEU A 262 -30.76 -51.13 40.02
CA LEU A 262 -30.50 -51.00 41.47
C LEU A 262 -31.77 -50.81 42.32
N HIS A 263 -32.93 -50.55 41.71
CA HIS A 263 -34.23 -50.49 42.39
C HIS A 263 -35.27 -51.42 41.74
N PRO A 264 -35.07 -52.75 41.74
CA PRO A 264 -36.12 -53.67 41.34
C PRO A 264 -37.07 -53.86 42.54
N ALA A 265 -38.35 -53.54 42.34
CA ALA A 265 -39.49 -53.77 43.26
C ALA A 265 -39.79 -52.71 44.33
N GLN A 266 -40.74 -51.83 43.99
CA GLN A 266 -41.88 -51.51 44.88
C GLN A 266 -43.22 -51.64 44.12
N ARG A 267 -43.57 -52.86 43.70
CA ARG A 267 -44.93 -53.34 43.34
C ARG A 267 -44.83 -54.88 43.40
N CYS A 268 -45.54 -55.69 44.19
CA CYS A 268 -46.70 -55.61 45.09
C CYS A 268 -46.56 -56.71 46.18
N PRO A 269 -47.34 -56.68 47.27
CA PRO A 269 -48.37 -57.73 47.48
C PRO A 269 -49.68 -57.11 48.05
N GLY A 270 -50.88 -57.66 47.98
CA GLY A 270 -51.39 -58.96 47.58
C GLY A 270 -52.92 -58.92 47.56
N LEU A 271 -53.54 -59.99 47.08
CA LEU A 271 -54.96 -60.17 46.83
C LEU A 271 -55.49 -61.21 47.84
N LEU A 272 -56.41 -60.82 48.74
CA LEU A 272 -57.25 -61.63 49.67
C LEU A 272 -57.94 -60.61 50.59
N GLY A 273 -59.25 -60.51 50.84
CA GLY A 273 -60.44 -61.27 50.54
C GLY A 273 -61.50 -60.85 51.60
N LEU A 274 -62.77 -60.77 51.20
CA LEU A 274 -64.00 -60.90 52.02
C LEU A 274 -64.50 -59.73 52.92
N ASN A 275 -65.62 -59.16 52.44
CA ASN A 275 -66.95 -59.06 53.07
C ASN A 275 -67.26 -58.11 54.25
N ARG A 276 -68.36 -57.38 53.98
CA ARG A 276 -69.54 -57.05 54.81
C ARG A 276 -69.55 -55.76 55.66
N ALA A 277 -70.51 -54.91 55.26
CA ALA A 277 -71.68 -54.49 56.03
C ALA A 277 -71.75 -52.98 56.37
N ASP A 278 -72.88 -52.41 55.93
CA ASP A 278 -73.65 -51.32 56.53
C ASP A 278 -72.97 -49.93 56.52
N GLY A 279 -73.58 -48.86 56.00
CA GLY A 279 -74.97 -48.45 56.11
C GLY A 279 -74.96 -47.01 56.67
N PHE A 280 -75.93 -46.20 56.24
CA PHE A 280 -76.22 -44.82 56.67
C PHE A 280 -75.59 -43.64 55.91
N ALA A 281 -76.36 -43.26 54.90
CA ALA A 281 -76.81 -41.92 54.52
C ALA A 281 -76.79 -40.78 55.57
N VAL A 282 -76.80 -39.54 55.04
CA VAL A 282 -77.68 -38.38 55.36
C VAL A 282 -76.95 -37.04 55.62
N HIS A 283 -77.16 -36.11 54.68
CA HIS A 283 -77.39 -34.64 54.80
C HIS A 283 -76.28 -33.73 55.36
N ALA A 284 -76.20 -32.44 55.03
CA ALA A 284 -76.94 -31.55 54.12
C ALA A 284 -76.18 -30.21 54.01
N GLN A 285 -76.54 -29.45 52.97
CA GLN A 285 -76.38 -28.01 52.74
C GLN A 285 -74.98 -27.49 52.38
#